data_AF-A0A1G7IV71-F1
#
_entry.id   AF-A0A1G7IV71-F1
#
_cell.length_a   1.000
_cell.length_b   1.000
_cell.length_c   1.000
_cell.angle_alpha   90.00
_cell.angle_beta   90.00
_cell.angle_gamma   90.00
#
_symmetry.space_group_name_H-M   'P 1'
#
loop_
_entity.id
_entity.type
_entity.pdbx_description
1 polymer ?
#
loop_
_entity_poly.entity_id
_entity_poly.type
_entity_poly.pdbx_seq_one_letter_code
_entity_poly.pdbx_strand_id
1 'polypeptide(L)'
;MRVRNVLSAGLLVLLVPFSAAAAVIVPGNDPFAIGYPDAAPLAKCDEGGAAGDLCDDWEDSASPGDYTAAFTVSFLDAFTVDWSFDPGAVTGLGGAELLFPTRIAVKGAQAHKLYEIAAGTLSGQVGTAGLINNGGNRPAISHVSFYGAPAPIPLPAAGWLLLAGLAGMAGLRRARGARRI
;
A
#
# COMPACT_ATOMS: atom_id res chain seq x y z
N MET A 1 -13.74 -47.38 36.33
CA MET A 1 -13.73 -45.98 35.88
C MET A 1 -12.41 -45.69 35.20
N ARG A 2 -12.39 -45.47 33.88
CA ARG A 2 -11.18 -45.15 33.10
C ARG A 2 -11.20 -43.65 32.80
N VAL A 3 -10.34 -42.88 33.46
CA VAL A 3 -10.11 -41.47 33.17
C VAL A 3 -9.24 -41.38 31.93
N ARG A 4 -9.74 -40.77 30.85
CA ARG A 4 -8.96 -40.47 29.64
C ARG A 4 -8.46 -39.04 29.75
N ASN A 5 -7.14 -38.87 29.88
CA ASN A 5 -6.47 -37.58 29.74
C ASN A 5 -6.57 -37.13 28.28
N VAL A 6 -7.27 -36.02 28.06
CA VAL A 6 -7.28 -35.32 26.77
C VAL A 6 -6.11 -34.34 26.79
N LEU A 7 -5.06 -34.66 26.04
CA LEU A 7 -3.95 -33.74 25.78
C LEU A 7 -4.47 -32.61 24.89
N SER A 8 -4.62 -31.42 25.48
CA SER A 8 -4.91 -30.18 24.76
C SER A 8 -3.69 -29.80 23.93
N ALA A 9 -3.84 -29.79 22.60
CA ALA A 9 -2.83 -29.27 21.70
C ALA A 9 -2.79 -27.74 21.84
N GLY A 10 -1.78 -27.24 22.56
CA GLY A 10 -1.51 -25.81 22.67
C GLY A 10 -1.18 -25.24 21.29
N LEU A 11 -2.04 -24.36 20.78
CA LEU A 11 -1.82 -23.56 19.60
C LEU A 11 -0.63 -22.62 19.86
N LEU A 12 0.55 -22.98 19.35
CA LEU A 12 1.75 -22.15 19.39
C LEU A 12 1.57 -20.99 18.40
N VAL A 13 1.13 -19.83 18.90
CA VAL A 13 1.12 -18.58 18.14
C VAL A 13 2.56 -18.12 17.97
N LEU A 14 3.15 -18.44 16.81
CA LEU A 14 4.44 -17.89 16.38
C LEU A 14 4.27 -16.40 16.10
N LEU A 15 4.72 -15.55 17.03
CA LEU A 15 4.92 -14.13 16.80
C LEU A 15 6.06 -13.98 15.80
N VAL A 16 5.73 -13.86 14.51
CA VAL A 16 6.72 -13.56 13.48
C VAL A 16 7.16 -12.12 13.69
N PRO A 17 8.45 -11.83 13.93
CA PRO A 17 8.92 -10.47 14.10
C PRO A 17 8.68 -9.69 12.80
N PHE A 18 7.81 -8.69 12.86
CA PHE A 18 7.61 -7.75 11.78
C PHE A 18 8.91 -6.99 11.55
N SER A 19 9.46 -7.09 10.35
CA SER A 19 10.54 -6.21 9.92
C SER A 19 9.88 -4.88 9.59
N ALA A 20 10.04 -3.89 10.47
CA ALA A 20 9.58 -2.54 10.22
C ALA A 20 10.26 -2.02 8.95
N ALA A 21 9.51 -1.99 7.84
CA ALA A 21 9.95 -1.35 6.62
C ALA A 21 10.27 0.13 6.92
N ALA A 22 11.31 0.65 6.27
CA ALA A 22 11.78 2.01 6.48
C ALA A 22 10.67 3.01 6.10
N ALA A 23 10.14 3.72 7.10
CA ALA A 23 9.10 4.71 6.85
C ALA A 23 9.70 5.97 6.21
N VAL A 24 9.19 6.34 5.03
CA VAL A 24 9.50 7.63 4.39
C VAL A 24 8.49 8.67 4.89
N ILE A 25 9.00 9.82 5.34
CA ILE A 25 8.17 10.98 5.70
C ILE A 25 8.00 11.86 4.47
N VAL A 26 6.76 12.09 4.06
CA VAL A 26 6.44 12.95 2.92
C VAL A 26 5.53 14.09 3.40
N PRO A 27 5.81 15.35 3.04
CA PRO A 27 4.96 16.49 3.40
C PRO A 27 3.68 16.50 2.55
N GLY A 28 2.51 16.78 3.15
CA GLY A 28 1.24 16.90 2.41
C GLY A 28 -0.01 16.73 3.27
N ASN A 29 -1.13 17.31 2.80
CA ASN A 29 -2.42 17.27 3.51
C ASN A 29 -3.33 16.12 3.05
N ASP A 30 -2.97 15.35 2.03
CA ASP A 30 -3.75 14.18 1.64
C ASP A 30 -2.81 13.11 1.07
N PRO A 31 -2.78 11.89 1.64
CA PRO A 31 -2.03 10.79 1.05
C PRO A 31 -2.52 10.40 -0.36
N PHE A 32 -3.74 10.77 -0.77
CA PHE A 32 -4.27 10.50 -2.12
C PHE A 32 -3.93 11.55 -3.18
N ALA A 33 -3.69 12.81 -2.79
CA ALA A 33 -3.53 13.89 -3.77
C ALA A 33 -2.27 13.75 -4.64
N ILE A 34 -1.27 13.00 -4.15
CA ILE A 34 -0.11 12.60 -4.93
C ILE A 34 -0.26 11.09 -5.10
N GLY A 35 -0.98 10.66 -6.13
CA GLY A 35 -1.00 9.25 -6.51
C GLY A 35 0.44 8.75 -6.53
N TYR A 36 0.75 7.79 -5.65
CA TYR A 36 2.07 7.19 -5.63
C TYR A 36 2.29 6.61 -7.02
N PRO A 37 3.28 7.11 -7.79
CA PRO A 37 3.36 6.83 -9.23
C PRO A 37 3.56 5.34 -9.53
N ASP A 38 3.89 4.55 -8.50
CA ASP A 38 4.13 3.12 -8.52
C ASP A 38 3.20 2.34 -7.59
N ALA A 39 2.02 2.87 -7.21
CA ALA A 39 1.05 2.11 -6.41
C ALA A 39 -0.39 2.48 -6.76
N ALA A 40 -1.23 1.47 -6.93
CA ALA A 40 -2.66 1.68 -7.15
C ALA A 40 -3.32 1.97 -5.79
N PRO A 41 -4.01 3.10 -5.59
CA PRO A 41 -4.77 3.30 -4.35
C PRO A 41 -5.86 2.23 -4.25
N LEU A 42 -6.19 1.74 -3.06
CA LEU A 42 -7.27 0.76 -2.86
C LEU A 42 -8.42 1.38 -2.08
N ALA A 43 -8.17 1.77 -0.83
CA ALA A 43 -9.17 2.37 0.05
C ALA A 43 -8.51 3.39 0.99
N LYS A 44 -9.31 4.33 1.46
CA LYS A 44 -8.92 5.38 2.42
C LYS A 44 -9.87 5.40 3.59
N CYS A 45 -9.31 5.59 4.77
CA CYS A 45 -10.03 6.04 5.94
C CYS A 45 -9.80 7.54 6.14
N ASP A 46 -10.87 8.35 6.11
CA ASP A 46 -10.77 9.83 6.19
C ASP A 46 -11.02 10.46 7.55
N GLU A 47 -11.42 9.66 8.53
CA GLU A 47 -11.54 10.09 9.91
C GLU A 47 -10.83 9.10 10.83
N GLY A 48 -9.63 9.49 11.27
CA GLY A 48 -8.94 8.82 12.36
C GLY A 48 -9.65 9.09 13.69
N GLY A 49 -10.27 8.05 14.25
CA GLY A 49 -11.01 8.13 15.49
C GLY A 49 -10.13 8.24 16.74
N ALA A 50 -10.75 8.54 17.87
CA ALA A 50 -10.11 8.46 19.18
C ALA A 50 -9.62 7.03 19.46
N ALA A 51 -8.78 6.86 20.48
CA ALA A 51 -8.30 5.53 20.86
C ALA A 51 -9.50 4.61 21.18
N GLY A 52 -9.56 3.46 20.50
CA GLY A 52 -10.65 2.48 20.57
C GLY A 52 -11.66 2.57 19.42
N ASP A 53 -11.59 3.60 18.58
CA ASP A 53 -12.54 3.78 17.49
C ASP A 53 -12.16 2.95 16.25
N LEU A 54 -13.16 2.68 15.42
CA LEU A 54 -13.01 2.10 14.09
C LEU A 54 -12.96 3.21 13.05
N CYS A 55 -12.47 2.85 11.86
CA CYS A 55 -12.69 3.70 10.70
C CYS A 55 -14.13 3.59 10.21
N ASP A 56 -14.83 4.72 10.19
CA ASP A 56 -16.26 4.78 9.84
C ASP A 56 -16.50 5.47 8.49
N ASP A 57 -15.53 6.25 7.99
CA ASP A 57 -15.62 6.96 6.72
C ASP A 57 -14.59 6.42 5.72
N TRP A 58 -15.06 5.49 4.90
CA TRP A 58 -14.26 4.84 3.86
C TRP A 58 -14.50 5.47 2.50
N GLU A 59 -13.44 5.94 1.87
CA GLU A 59 -13.46 6.32 0.46
C GLU A 59 -12.87 5.20 -0.39
N ASP A 60 -13.59 4.86 -1.46
CA ASP A 60 -13.06 4.01 -2.54
C ASP A 60 -12.19 4.84 -3.48
N SER A 61 -11.30 4.14 -4.17
CA SER A 61 -10.37 4.74 -5.11
C SER A 61 -10.73 4.45 -6.57
N ALA A 62 -9.90 4.89 -7.51
CA ALA A 62 -10.07 4.58 -8.93
C ALA A 62 -9.63 3.15 -9.32
N SER A 63 -9.30 2.29 -8.35
CA SER A 63 -8.93 0.91 -8.63
C SER A 63 -10.11 0.08 -9.15
N PRO A 64 -9.86 -1.00 -9.92
CA PRO A 64 -10.90 -1.94 -10.28
C PRO A 64 -11.45 -2.64 -9.03
N GLY A 65 -12.76 -2.48 -8.79
CA GLY A 65 -13.47 -3.04 -7.63
C GLY A 65 -13.59 -2.07 -6.47
N ASP A 66 -14.54 -2.36 -5.58
CA ASP A 66 -14.79 -1.61 -4.35
C ASP A 66 -14.14 -2.35 -3.17
N TYR A 67 -13.20 -1.66 -2.53
CA TYR A 67 -12.39 -2.17 -1.41
C TYR A 67 -12.84 -1.64 -0.04
N THR A 68 -13.86 -0.77 0.02
CA THR A 68 -14.25 -0.08 1.26
C THR A 68 -14.64 -1.05 2.38
N ALA A 69 -15.40 -2.10 2.05
CA ALA A 69 -15.79 -3.15 3.00
C ALA A 69 -14.68 -4.20 3.25
N ALA A 70 -13.62 -4.19 2.45
CA ALA A 70 -12.54 -5.17 2.55
C ALA A 70 -11.49 -4.81 3.60
N PHE A 71 -11.42 -3.55 4.03
CA PHE A 71 -10.49 -3.13 5.07
C PHE A 71 -11.20 -2.92 6.40
N THR A 72 -10.51 -3.27 7.49
CA THR A 72 -10.86 -2.82 8.83
C THR A 72 -9.65 -2.11 9.41
N VAL A 73 -9.89 -0.96 10.02
CA VAL A 73 -8.87 -0.16 10.72
C VAL A 73 -9.40 0.12 12.12
N SER A 74 -8.59 -0.16 13.13
CA SER A 74 -8.87 0.21 14.52
C SER A 74 -7.70 0.98 15.11
N PHE A 75 -8.01 2.04 15.85
CA PHE A 75 -7.02 2.90 16.48
C PHE A 75 -6.78 2.39 17.90
N LEU A 76 -5.77 1.55 18.11
CA LEU A 76 -5.47 0.98 19.43
C LEU A 76 -5.12 2.07 20.45
N ASP A 77 -4.40 3.08 19.98
CA ASP A 77 -4.10 4.30 20.72
C ASP A 77 -3.92 5.47 19.74
N ALA A 78 -3.59 6.66 20.26
CA ALA A 78 -3.38 7.86 19.44
C ALA A 78 -2.25 7.74 18.39
N PHE A 79 -1.43 6.69 18.47
CA PHE A 79 -0.23 6.48 17.67
C PHE A 79 -0.14 5.11 16.99
N THR A 80 -1.02 4.17 17.28
CA THR A 80 -0.96 2.79 16.80
C THR A 80 -2.24 2.43 16.08
N VAL A 81 -2.10 1.96 14.84
CA VAL A 81 -3.20 1.46 14.00
C VAL A 81 -3.06 -0.04 13.88
N ASP A 82 -4.13 -0.76 14.16
CA ASP A 82 -4.32 -2.16 13.79
C ASP A 82 -5.20 -2.21 12.54
N TRP A 83 -4.83 -3.06 11.59
CA TRP A 83 -5.54 -3.17 10.32
C TRP A 83 -5.70 -4.61 9.89
N SER A 84 -6.74 -4.87 9.10
CA SER A 84 -6.94 -6.13 8.40
C SER A 84 -7.53 -5.90 7.00
N PHE A 85 -7.36 -6.91 6.15
CA PHE A 85 -7.85 -6.98 4.79
C PHE A 85 -8.54 -8.33 4.54
N ASP A 86 -9.83 -8.30 4.21
CA ASP A 86 -10.62 -9.44 3.79
C ASP A 86 -10.79 -9.45 2.26
N PRO A 87 -10.05 -10.28 1.52
CA PRO A 87 -10.18 -10.35 0.07
C PRO A 87 -11.56 -10.83 -0.41
N GLY A 88 -12.33 -11.51 0.45
CA GLY A 88 -13.68 -11.99 0.12
C GLY A 88 -14.75 -10.89 0.15
N ALA A 89 -14.45 -9.75 0.77
CA ALA A 89 -15.35 -8.60 0.87
C ALA A 89 -15.16 -7.58 -0.27
N VAL A 90 -14.17 -7.77 -1.15
CA VAL A 90 -13.99 -6.93 -2.34
C VAL A 90 -15.09 -7.23 -3.35
N THR A 91 -15.77 -6.19 -3.84
CA THR A 91 -16.85 -6.33 -4.82
C THR A 91 -16.54 -5.56 -6.11
N GLY A 92 -17.39 -5.66 -7.14
CA GLY A 92 -17.29 -4.78 -8.31
C GLY A 92 -16.09 -4.99 -9.25
N LEU A 93 -15.29 -6.06 -9.09
CA LEU A 93 -14.07 -6.27 -9.90
C LEU A 93 -14.29 -6.35 -11.42
N GLY A 94 -15.48 -6.74 -11.89
CA GLY A 94 -15.80 -6.76 -13.32
C GLY A 94 -14.89 -7.67 -14.18
N GLY A 95 -14.24 -8.67 -13.57
CA GLY A 95 -13.26 -9.53 -14.22
C GLY A 95 -11.81 -9.05 -14.12
N ALA A 96 -11.55 -7.90 -13.51
CA ALA A 96 -10.21 -7.48 -13.13
C ALA A 96 -9.63 -8.40 -12.04
N GLU A 97 -8.31 -8.42 -11.95
CA GLU A 97 -7.59 -9.13 -10.90
C GLU A 97 -7.75 -8.40 -9.55
N LEU A 98 -7.92 -9.18 -8.48
CA LEU A 98 -7.95 -8.68 -7.11
C LEU A 98 -6.57 -8.11 -6.74
N LEU A 99 -6.53 -6.86 -6.29
CA LEU A 99 -5.31 -6.22 -5.81
C LEU A 99 -5.15 -6.45 -4.30
N PHE A 100 -3.99 -6.95 -3.90
CA PHE A 100 -3.61 -7.09 -2.49
C PHE A 100 -2.89 -5.83 -1.99
N PRO A 101 -3.10 -5.42 -0.73
CA PRO A 101 -2.37 -4.30 -0.15
C PRO A 101 -0.88 -4.63 -0.07
N THR A 102 -0.06 -3.72 -0.59
CA THR A 102 1.40 -3.80 -0.53
C THR A 102 2.01 -2.65 0.26
N ARG A 103 1.25 -1.58 0.48
CA ARG A 103 1.68 -0.42 1.27
C ARG A 103 0.51 0.16 2.06
N ILE A 104 0.84 0.78 3.19
CA ILE A 104 -0.08 1.56 4.01
C ILE A 104 0.55 2.92 4.31
N ALA A 105 -0.18 4.00 4.06
CA ALA A 105 0.20 5.35 4.46
C ALA A 105 -0.64 5.79 5.66
N VAL A 106 0.03 6.30 6.70
CA VAL A 106 -0.63 6.82 7.90
C VAL A 106 -0.29 8.28 8.06
N LYS A 107 -1.31 9.14 8.08
CA LYS A 107 -1.17 10.59 8.20
C LYS A 107 -1.48 11.06 9.62
N GLY A 108 -0.58 11.87 10.17
CA GLY A 108 -0.78 12.61 11.41
C GLY A 108 -0.30 14.07 11.25
N ALA A 109 -1.19 15.03 11.53
CA ALA A 109 -0.99 16.46 11.24
C ALA A 109 -0.52 16.73 9.80
N GLN A 110 0.69 17.26 9.62
CA GLN A 110 1.23 17.77 8.34
C GLN A 110 2.19 16.79 7.66
N ALA A 111 2.30 15.57 8.18
CA ALA A 111 3.21 14.56 7.71
C ALA A 111 2.51 13.20 7.64
N HIS A 112 3.01 12.33 6.77
CA HIS A 112 2.61 10.94 6.73
C HIS A 112 3.81 10.02 6.72
N LYS A 113 3.59 8.78 7.14
CA LYS A 113 4.54 7.68 7.06
C LYS A 113 4.00 6.61 6.14
N LEU A 114 4.88 6.10 5.28
CA LEU A 114 4.59 4.97 4.40
C LEU A 114 5.22 3.70 4.97
N TYR A 115 4.48 2.59 4.97
CA TYR A 115 4.97 1.28 5.34
C TYR A 115 4.79 0.32 4.19
N GLU A 116 5.75 -0.59 4.01
CA GLU A 116 5.61 -1.73 3.11
C GLU A 116 4.98 -2.91 3.85
N ILE A 117 4.09 -3.60 3.15
CA ILE A 117 3.38 -4.79 3.62
C ILE A 117 4.00 -5.98 2.89
N ALA A 118 4.48 -6.96 3.65
CA ALA A 118 5.02 -8.17 3.05
C ALA A 118 3.92 -8.91 2.28
N ALA A 119 4.26 -9.46 1.11
CA ALA A 119 3.30 -10.16 0.25
C ALA A 119 2.55 -11.26 1.02
N GLY A 120 1.22 -11.28 0.88
CA GLY A 120 0.34 -12.24 1.56
C GLY A 120 -0.05 -11.85 3.01
N THR A 121 0.46 -10.74 3.53
CA THR A 121 0.04 -10.22 4.84
C THR A 121 -1.34 -9.59 4.73
N LEU A 122 -2.29 -10.12 5.51
CA LEU A 122 -3.68 -9.66 5.52
C LEU A 122 -4.06 -8.85 6.77
N SER A 123 -3.15 -8.73 7.74
CA SER A 123 -3.36 -7.90 8.91
C SER A 123 -2.05 -7.51 9.56
N GLY A 124 -2.07 -6.46 10.37
CA GLY A 124 -0.90 -6.03 11.10
C GLY A 124 -1.11 -4.75 11.88
N GLN A 125 -0.02 -4.27 12.48
CA GLN A 125 0.00 -3.03 13.24
C GLN A 125 1.07 -2.10 12.69
N VAL A 126 0.75 -0.82 12.64
CA VAL A 126 1.70 0.24 12.28
C VAL A 126 1.65 1.34 13.32
N GLY A 127 2.82 1.80 13.74
CA GLY A 127 2.95 2.93 14.66
C GLY A 127 3.03 4.26 13.91
N THR A 128 3.00 5.37 14.65
CA THR A 128 3.29 6.71 14.13
C THR A 128 4.47 7.35 14.85
N ALA A 129 5.25 6.55 15.58
CA ALA A 129 6.43 7.02 16.30
C ALA A 129 7.35 7.83 15.37
N GLY A 130 7.58 9.11 15.68
CA GLY A 130 8.39 10.01 14.84
C GLY A 130 7.61 10.85 13.84
N LEU A 131 6.28 10.68 13.73
CA LEU A 131 5.41 11.74 13.22
C LEU A 131 5.27 12.78 14.33
N ILE A 132 5.93 13.92 14.14
CA ILE A 132 5.93 15.04 15.09
C ILE A 132 5.35 16.25 14.36
N ASN A 133 4.41 16.95 14.99
CA ASN A 133 3.86 18.20 14.46
C ASN A 133 4.73 19.41 14.87
N ASN A 134 4.38 20.59 14.35
CA ASN A 134 5.01 21.83 14.77
C ASN A 134 4.79 22.06 16.28
N GLY A 135 5.87 22.04 17.05
CA GLY A 135 5.85 22.21 18.51
C GLY A 135 6.14 20.94 19.32
N GLY A 136 6.49 19.82 18.67
CA GLY A 136 6.94 18.62 19.39
C GLY A 136 5.80 17.69 19.84
N ASN A 137 4.54 18.02 19.52
CA ASN A 137 3.43 17.15 19.87
C ASN A 137 3.31 16.02 18.84
N ARG A 138 2.90 14.85 19.31
CA ARG A 138 2.53 13.76 18.41
C ARG A 138 1.07 13.98 18.00
N PRO A 139 0.78 14.21 16.71
CA PRO A 139 -0.57 14.43 16.27
C PRO A 139 -1.38 13.14 16.30
N ALA A 140 -2.68 13.26 16.56
CA ALA A 140 -3.59 12.15 16.35
C ALA A 140 -3.55 11.71 14.87
N ILE A 141 -3.74 10.42 14.67
CA ILE A 141 -3.91 9.83 13.35
C ILE A 141 -5.18 10.39 12.77
N SER A 142 -5.11 10.84 11.51
CA SER A 142 -6.24 11.48 10.85
C SER A 142 -6.68 10.72 9.62
N HIS A 143 -5.74 10.09 8.90
CA HIS A 143 -6.05 9.36 7.67
C HIS A 143 -5.19 8.10 7.59
N VAL A 144 -5.76 7.03 7.05
CA VAL A 144 -5.06 5.78 6.73
C VAL A 144 -5.39 5.38 5.30
N SER A 145 -4.39 5.09 4.49
CA SER A 145 -4.57 4.79 3.07
C SER A 145 -3.87 3.50 2.69
N PHE A 146 -4.53 2.66 1.92
CA PHE A 146 -3.99 1.39 1.45
C PHE A 146 -3.70 1.47 -0.04
N TYR A 147 -2.57 0.89 -0.44
CA TYR A 147 -2.17 0.83 -1.84
C TYR A 147 -1.82 -0.61 -2.24
N GLY A 148 -2.28 -1.00 -3.40
CA GLY A 148 -1.95 -2.25 -4.06
C GLY A 148 -0.65 -2.15 -4.85
N ALA A 149 -0.20 -3.32 -5.33
CA ALA A 149 0.93 -3.37 -6.24
C ALA A 149 0.65 -2.48 -7.47
N PRO A 150 1.69 -1.82 -8.02
CA PRO A 150 1.53 -1.13 -9.30
C PRO A 150 1.04 -2.13 -10.34
N ALA A 151 0.11 -1.69 -11.18
CA ALA A 151 -0.19 -2.42 -12.40
C ALA A 151 1.13 -2.64 -13.14
N PRO A 152 1.46 -3.88 -13.56
CA PRO A 152 2.67 -4.14 -14.32
C PRO A 152 2.71 -3.20 -15.52
N ILE A 153 3.62 -2.23 -15.51
CA ILE A 153 3.79 -1.35 -16.66
C ILE A 153 4.30 -2.26 -17.77
N PRO A 154 3.53 -2.49 -18.84
CA PRO A 154 4.01 -3.31 -19.92
C PRO A 154 5.27 -2.60 -20.45
N LEU A 155 6.42 -3.26 -20.29
CA LEU A 155 7.69 -2.84 -20.88
C LEU A 155 7.91 -3.24 -22.36
N PRO A 156 6.92 -3.62 -23.21
CA PRO A 156 7.25 -4.02 -24.58
C PRO A 156 7.44 -2.81 -25.50
N ALA A 157 6.67 -1.73 -25.41
CA ALA A 157 6.69 -0.72 -26.47
C ALA A 157 7.95 0.15 -26.47
N ALA A 158 8.36 0.68 -25.32
CA ALA A 158 9.48 1.62 -25.24
C ALA A 158 10.82 0.97 -25.63
N GLY A 159 11.04 -0.28 -25.23
CA GLY A 159 12.22 -1.05 -25.61
C GLY A 159 12.29 -1.27 -27.12
N TRP A 160 11.19 -1.68 -27.74
CA TRP A 160 11.12 -1.87 -29.20
C TRP A 160 11.28 -0.55 -29.96
N LEU A 161 10.67 0.54 -29.48
CA LEU A 161 10.80 1.87 -30.09
C LEU A 161 12.24 2.40 -30.00
N LEU A 162 12.91 2.20 -28.87
CA LEU A 162 14.32 2.57 -28.70
C LEU A 162 15.21 1.78 -29.67
N LEU A 163 15.01 0.46 -29.75
CA LEU A 163 15.76 -0.40 -30.67
C LEU A 163 15.52 -0.02 -32.13
N ALA A 164 14.26 0.24 -32.51
CA ALA A 164 13.91 0.71 -33.85
C ALA A 164 14.54 2.07 -34.17
N GLY A 165 14.53 3.00 -33.20
CA GLY A 165 15.19 4.30 -33.34
C GLY A 165 16.71 4.19 -33.55
N LEU A 166 17.37 3.33 -32.78
CA LEU A 166 18.82 3.06 -32.92
C LEU A 166 19.15 2.42 -34.26
N ALA A 167 18.37 1.43 -34.70
CA ALA A 167 18.54 0.77 -35.99
C ALA A 167 18.36 1.77 -37.16
N GLY A 168 17.34 2.64 -37.07
CA GLY A 168 17.10 3.69 -38.06
C GLY A 168 18.27 4.67 -38.16
N MET A 169 18.82 5.11 -37.03
CA MET A 169 19.99 6.01 -36.99
C MET A 169 21.24 5.35 -37.59
N ALA A 170 21.49 4.08 -37.26
CA ALA A 170 22.61 3.32 -37.81
C ALA A 170 22.50 3.17 -39.34
N GLY A 171 21.29 2.92 -39.85
CA GLY A 171 21.01 2.85 -41.29
C GLY A 171 21.32 4.17 -42.00
N LEU A 172 20.85 5.30 -41.46
CA LEU A 172 21.10 6.63 -42.03
C LEU A 172 22.60 7.00 -42.06
N ARG A 173 23.37 6.57 -41.04
CA ARG A 173 24.82 6.78 -41.01
C ARG A 173 25.53 6.03 -42.14
N ARG A 174 25.12 4.79 -42.43
CA ARG A 174 25.66 4.01 -43.57
C ARG A 174 25.29 4.63 -44.92
N ALA A 175 24.04 5.08 -45.08
CA ALA A 175 23.57 5.70 -46.32
C ALA A 175 24.34 6.98 -46.70
N ARG A 176 24.74 7.80 -45.72
CA ARG A 176 25.54 9.01 -45.96
C ARG A 176 26.99 8.72 -46.36
N GLY A 177 27.58 7.63 -45.86
CA GLY A 177 28.93 7.21 -46.23
C GLY A 177 29.06 6.77 -47.68
N ALA A 178 28.01 6.17 -48.25
CA ALA A 178 28.00 5.65 -49.62
C ALA A 178 27.89 6.73 -50.72
N ARG A 179 27.50 7.97 -50.39
CA ARG A 179 27.28 9.07 -51.36
C ARG A 179 28.50 9.96 -51.65
N ARG A 180 29.68 9.62 -51.14
CA ARG A 180 30.92 10.41 -51.33
C ARG A 180 31.88 9.84 -52.39
N ILE A 181 31.36 9.11 -53.37
CA ILE A 181 32.11 8.51 -54.48
C ILE A 181 31.51 9.03 -55.77
#